data_AF-A0A4U0TPQ4-F1
#
_entry.id   AF-A0A4U0TPQ4-F1
#
_cell.length_a   1.000
_cell.length_b   1.000
_cell.length_c   1.000
_cell.angle_alpha   90.00
_cell.angle_beta   90.00
_cell.angle_gamma   90.00
#
_symmetry.space_group_name_H-M   'P 1'
#
loop_
_entity.id
_entity.type
_entity.pdbx_description
1 polymer ?
#
loop_
_entity_poly.entity_id
_entity_poly.type
_entity_poly.pdbx_seq_one_letter_code
_entity_poly.pdbx_strand_id
1 'polypeptide(L)'
;MVYDRFESLFETALDAVEEVYSMARTPKMSFGIDDGLLDIVALVGITCRHPVIRRRALSFMLSSGRVEGGRIGATGGIILKSIIEKEEDGLLQVRSSADIPAHRRLRIERGEQYASLRKIRLLLSRTPNDGPAVVEECWIHMPKDMNAVDPDTSLGEGMKEKLVPDVVFGCGSVSFLIEPTRQQYMTMARDDFCLPIPRI
;
A
#
# COMPACT_ATOMS: atom_id res chain seq x y z
N MET A 1 -2.11 15.58 -15.41
CA MET A 1 -1.98 14.12 -15.37
C MET A 1 -3.34 13.51 -15.71
N VAL A 2 -3.44 12.29 -16.24
CA VAL A 2 -4.74 11.74 -16.73
C VAL A 2 -5.80 11.62 -15.62
N TYR A 3 -5.40 11.45 -14.37
CA TYR A 3 -6.31 11.19 -13.25
C TYR A 3 -6.92 12.43 -12.58
N ASP A 4 -6.37 13.62 -12.78
CA ASP A 4 -6.86 14.81 -12.07
C ASP A 4 -8.31 15.18 -12.46
N ARG A 5 -8.73 14.83 -13.67
CA ARG A 5 -10.11 15.01 -14.13
C ARG A 5 -11.14 14.13 -13.39
N PHE A 6 -10.68 13.16 -12.59
CA PHE A 6 -11.52 12.24 -11.84
C PHE A 6 -11.55 12.56 -10.35
N GLU A 7 -11.11 13.74 -9.91
CA GLU A 7 -11.14 14.15 -8.50
C GLU A 7 -12.52 13.98 -7.85
N SER A 8 -13.60 14.40 -8.51
CA SER A 8 -14.97 14.23 -8.01
C SER A 8 -15.38 12.76 -7.87
N LEU A 9 -14.90 11.90 -8.78
CA LEU A 9 -15.16 10.46 -8.70
C LEU A 9 -14.40 9.83 -7.52
N PHE A 10 -13.17 10.28 -7.26
CA PHE A 10 -12.41 9.84 -6.10
C PHE A 10 -13.05 10.27 -4.78
N GLU A 11 -13.59 11.49 -4.70
CA GLU A 11 -14.39 11.93 -3.54
C GLU A 11 -15.60 11.03 -3.33
N THR A 12 -16.39 10.82 -4.39
CA THR A 12 -17.58 9.95 -4.35
C THR A 12 -17.22 8.53 -3.90
N ALA A 13 -16.10 7.99 -4.37
CA ALA A 13 -15.63 6.67 -3.98
C ALA A 13 -15.27 6.60 -2.49
N LEU A 14 -14.57 7.61 -1.95
CA LEU A 14 -14.26 7.67 -0.52
C LEU A 14 -15.51 7.86 0.33
N ASP A 15 -16.46 8.69 -0.10
CA ASP A 15 -17.73 8.89 0.60
C ASP A 15 -18.49 7.55 0.70
N ALA A 16 -18.59 6.79 -0.39
CA ALA A 16 -19.22 5.47 -0.40
C ALA A 16 -18.49 4.46 0.50
N VAL A 17 -17.15 4.43 0.48
CA VAL A 17 -16.35 3.56 1.35
C VAL A 17 -16.61 3.89 2.82
N GLU A 18 -16.60 5.17 3.18
CA GLU A 18 -16.82 5.64 4.56
C GLU A 18 -18.26 5.35 5.02
N GLU A 19 -19.26 5.53 4.14
CA GLU A 19 -20.65 5.19 4.41
C GLU A 19 -20.80 3.68 4.71
N VAL A 20 -20.32 2.82 3.82
CA VAL A 20 -20.35 1.35 3.99
C VAL A 20 -19.63 0.95 5.28
N TYR A 21 -18.45 1.52 5.54
CA TYR A 21 -17.69 1.26 6.75
C TYR A 21 -18.46 1.69 8.01
N SER A 22 -19.13 2.84 7.98
CA SER A 22 -19.94 3.33 9.11
C SER A 22 -21.14 2.41 9.40
N MET A 23 -21.79 1.90 8.37
CA MET A 23 -22.90 0.95 8.49
C MET A 23 -22.43 -0.36 9.12
N ALA A 24 -21.25 -0.86 8.73
CA ALA A 24 -20.66 -2.08 9.28
C ALA A 24 -20.28 -1.96 10.78
N ARG A 25 -20.09 -0.75 11.31
CA ARG A 25 -19.87 -0.52 12.75
C ARG A 25 -21.15 -0.62 13.59
N THR A 26 -22.31 -0.75 12.98
CA THR A 26 -23.54 -1.07 13.70
C THR A 26 -23.54 -2.55 14.09
N PRO A 27 -23.92 -2.93 15.33
CA PRO A 27 -23.70 -4.26 15.90
C PRO A 27 -24.62 -5.38 15.33
N LYS A 28 -25.04 -5.27 14.07
CA LYS A 28 -25.66 -6.39 13.35
C LYS A 28 -24.54 -7.25 12.80
N MET A 29 -24.43 -8.50 13.27
CA MET A 29 -23.56 -9.51 12.66
C MET A 29 -23.77 -9.48 11.13
N SER A 30 -22.76 -9.01 10.41
CA SER A 30 -22.69 -9.11 8.97
C SER A 30 -21.62 -10.16 8.66
N PHE A 31 -22.01 -11.18 7.90
CA PHE A 31 -21.08 -12.10 7.26
C PHE A 31 -21.03 -11.71 5.79
N GLY A 32 -19.97 -10.99 5.41
CA GLY A 32 -19.65 -10.64 4.04
C GLY A 32 -18.18 -10.94 3.79
N ILE A 33 -17.86 -11.51 2.63
CA ILE A 33 -16.50 -11.48 2.08
C ILE A 33 -16.38 -10.11 1.40
N ASP A 34 -16.29 -9.06 2.21
CA ASP A 34 -16.13 -7.69 1.71
C ASP A 34 -14.65 -7.47 1.44
N ASP A 35 -14.18 -8.00 0.31
CA ASP A 35 -12.83 -7.81 -0.18
C ASP A 35 -12.83 -6.69 -1.23
N GLY A 36 -12.07 -5.62 -1.00
CA GLY A 36 -11.85 -4.57 -2.00
C GLY A 36 -12.06 -3.12 -1.54
N LEU A 37 -12.57 -2.84 -0.33
CA LEU A 37 -12.64 -1.43 0.13
C LEU A 37 -11.23 -0.87 0.32
N LEU A 38 -10.32 -1.68 0.85
CA LEU A 38 -8.92 -1.26 0.99
C LEU A 38 -8.28 -1.02 -0.38
N ASP A 39 -8.64 -1.80 -1.40
CA ASP A 39 -8.12 -1.62 -2.77
C ASP A 39 -8.61 -0.31 -3.39
N ILE A 40 -9.90 0.04 -3.21
CA ILE A 40 -10.47 1.31 -3.66
C ILE A 40 -9.76 2.49 -2.99
N VAL A 41 -9.60 2.44 -1.67
CA VAL A 41 -8.95 3.53 -0.91
C VAL A 41 -7.48 3.66 -1.30
N ALA A 42 -6.78 2.55 -1.45
CA ALA A 42 -5.39 2.54 -1.88
C ALA A 42 -5.23 3.10 -3.30
N LEU A 43 -6.12 2.72 -4.23
CA LEU A 43 -6.18 3.28 -5.59
C LEU A 43 -6.35 4.80 -5.54
N VAL A 44 -7.32 5.30 -4.78
CA VAL A 44 -7.56 6.74 -4.62
C VAL A 44 -6.30 7.43 -4.07
N GLY A 45 -5.73 6.91 -2.99
CA GLY A 45 -4.57 7.51 -2.34
C GLY A 45 -3.33 7.59 -3.23
N ILE A 46 -3.09 6.54 -4.03
CA ILE A 46 -1.95 6.50 -4.97
C ILE A 46 -2.23 7.32 -6.22
N THR A 47 -3.41 7.25 -6.84
CA THR A 47 -3.62 7.88 -8.15
C THR A 47 -3.96 9.36 -8.05
N CYS A 48 -4.82 9.75 -7.10
CA CYS A 48 -5.21 11.13 -6.89
C CYS A 48 -3.99 11.99 -6.52
N ARG A 49 -3.93 13.25 -7.00
CA ARG A 49 -2.95 14.25 -6.54
C ARG A 49 -3.50 15.19 -5.50
N HIS A 50 -4.82 15.31 -5.41
CA HIS A 50 -5.44 16.31 -4.56
C HIS A 50 -5.12 16.02 -3.09
N PRO A 51 -4.44 16.93 -2.38
CA PRO A 51 -3.88 16.68 -1.06
C PRO A 51 -4.94 16.25 -0.03
N VAL A 52 -6.13 16.87 -0.09
CA VAL A 52 -7.23 16.57 0.84
C VAL A 52 -7.75 15.15 0.64
N ILE A 53 -8.02 14.75 -0.60
CA ILE A 53 -8.57 13.44 -0.95
C ILE A 53 -7.59 12.33 -0.56
N ARG A 54 -6.30 12.52 -0.88
CA ARG A 54 -5.25 11.56 -0.55
C ARG A 54 -5.04 11.39 0.95
N ARG A 55 -5.03 12.50 1.70
CA ARG A 55 -4.89 12.44 3.17
C ARG A 55 -6.11 11.83 3.83
N ARG A 56 -7.31 11.99 3.24
CA ARG A 56 -8.53 11.30 3.67
C ARG A 56 -8.41 9.78 3.46
N ALA A 57 -7.97 9.34 2.28
CA ALA A 57 -7.67 7.93 2.01
C ALA A 57 -6.60 7.36 2.96
N LEU A 58 -5.52 8.11 3.21
CA LEU A 58 -4.49 7.74 4.18
C LEU A 58 -5.07 7.59 5.60
N SER A 59 -5.86 8.56 6.05
CA SER A 59 -6.50 8.52 7.36
C SER A 59 -7.38 7.29 7.52
N PHE A 60 -8.20 6.98 6.50
CA PHE A 60 -9.03 5.78 6.50
C PHE A 60 -8.19 4.51 6.65
N MET A 61 -7.13 4.37 5.85
CA MET A 61 -6.26 3.18 5.89
C MET A 61 -5.58 2.99 7.25
N LEU A 62 -5.11 4.08 7.87
CA LEU A 62 -4.44 4.01 9.17
C LEU A 62 -5.41 3.78 10.34
N SER A 63 -6.64 4.31 10.28
CA SER A 63 -7.56 4.33 11.43
C SER A 63 -8.67 3.27 11.39
N SER A 64 -8.98 2.70 10.22
CA SER A 64 -10.11 1.77 10.08
C SER A 64 -9.91 0.43 10.80
N GLY A 65 -8.67 0.07 11.14
CA GLY A 65 -8.33 -1.25 11.71
C GLY A 65 -8.76 -2.42 10.81
N ARG A 66 -9.06 -2.14 9.54
CA ARG A 66 -9.70 -3.09 8.64
C ARG A 66 -8.67 -4.09 8.10
N VAL A 67 -9.10 -5.34 8.08
CA VAL A 67 -8.34 -6.47 7.51
C VAL A 67 -9.23 -7.15 6.48
N GLU A 68 -8.76 -7.25 5.24
CA GLU A 68 -9.49 -7.89 4.13
C GLU A 68 -8.68 -9.10 3.62
N GLY A 69 -9.15 -10.30 3.94
CA GLY A 69 -8.35 -11.51 3.79
C GLY A 69 -7.10 -11.44 4.67
N GLY A 70 -5.93 -11.37 4.06
CA GLY A 70 -4.66 -11.14 4.79
C GLY A 70 -4.11 -9.72 4.66
N ARG A 71 -4.85 -8.79 4.06
CA ARG A 71 -4.43 -7.41 3.80
C ARG A 71 -4.78 -6.53 4.98
N ILE A 72 -3.78 -5.87 5.56
CA ILE A 72 -3.98 -4.93 6.67
C ILE A 72 -4.00 -3.50 6.11
N GLY A 73 -5.10 -2.77 6.33
CA GLY A 73 -5.25 -1.40 5.85
C GLY A 73 -4.10 -0.48 6.28
N ALA A 74 -3.66 -0.62 7.53
CA ALA A 74 -2.56 0.19 8.06
C ALA A 74 -1.23 -0.03 7.32
N THR A 75 -0.97 -1.22 6.75
CA THR A 75 0.25 -1.49 5.96
C THR A 75 0.20 -0.72 4.64
N GLY A 76 -0.95 -0.70 3.97
CA GLY A 76 -1.18 0.18 2.81
C GLY A 76 -1.06 1.66 3.19
N GLY A 77 -1.54 2.03 4.38
CA GLY A 77 -1.45 3.38 4.92
C GLY A 77 -0.01 3.88 5.11
N ILE A 78 0.89 3.08 5.70
CA ILE A 78 2.29 3.48 5.89
C ILE A 78 3.07 3.59 4.57
N ILE A 79 2.74 2.73 3.59
CA ILE A 79 3.27 2.81 2.22
C ILE A 79 2.80 4.12 1.58
N LEU A 80 1.50 4.39 1.62
CA LEU A 80 0.92 5.61 1.05
C LEU A 80 1.50 6.87 1.70
N LYS A 81 1.64 6.88 3.03
CA LYS A 81 2.25 7.98 3.77
C LYS A 81 3.66 8.26 3.25
N SER A 82 4.49 7.23 3.12
CA SER A 82 5.87 7.36 2.65
C SER A 82 5.94 7.90 1.22
N ILE A 83 5.00 7.51 0.36
CA ILE A 83 4.88 8.04 -1.01
C ILE A 83 4.49 9.52 -0.98
N ILE A 84 3.44 9.89 -0.24
CA ILE A 84 2.97 11.27 -0.13
C ILE A 84 4.10 12.18 0.37
N GLU A 85 4.77 11.79 1.44
CA GLU A 85 5.88 12.56 2.02
C GLU A 85 7.02 12.78 1.01
N LYS A 86 7.37 11.77 0.22
CA LYS A 86 8.40 11.88 -0.83
C LYS A 86 7.99 12.69 -2.06
N GLU A 87 6.72 12.67 -2.43
CA GLU A 87 6.21 13.47 -3.56
C GLU A 87 6.10 14.95 -3.17
N GLU A 88 5.77 15.22 -1.91
CA GLU A 88 5.58 16.56 -1.36
C GLU A 88 6.86 17.16 -0.75
N ASP A 89 7.94 16.40 -0.64
CA ASP A 89 9.20 16.85 -0.03
C ASP A 89 9.74 18.16 -0.64
N GLY A 90 10.05 19.13 0.22
CA GLY A 90 10.49 20.47 -0.20
C GLY A 90 9.43 21.37 -0.85
N LEU A 91 8.15 20.97 -0.89
CA LEU A 91 7.05 21.87 -1.23
C LEU A 91 6.60 22.65 0.01
N LEU A 92 6.46 23.98 -0.13
CA LEU A 92 6.07 24.82 1.00
C LEU A 92 4.59 24.66 1.36
N GLN A 93 3.70 24.64 0.36
CA GLN A 93 2.26 24.50 0.57
C GLN A 93 1.64 23.70 -0.58
N VAL A 94 1.02 22.56 -0.24
CA VAL A 94 0.33 21.69 -1.18
C VAL A 94 -1.17 21.81 -0.92
N ARG A 95 -1.87 22.58 -1.77
CA ARG A 95 -3.31 22.91 -1.61
C ARG A 95 -4.20 22.25 -2.65
N SER A 96 -3.64 21.93 -3.81
CA SER A 96 -4.34 21.37 -4.97
C SER A 96 -3.48 20.33 -5.69
N SER A 97 -4.08 19.61 -6.64
CA SER A 97 -3.36 18.67 -7.50
C SER A 97 -2.30 19.34 -8.40
N ALA A 98 -2.45 20.63 -8.69
CA ALA A 98 -1.50 21.40 -9.48
C ALA A 98 -0.18 21.67 -8.73
N ASP A 99 -0.22 21.69 -7.40
CA ASP A 99 0.93 21.99 -6.55
C ASP A 99 1.92 20.81 -6.48
N ILE A 100 1.52 19.61 -6.92
CA ILE A 100 2.39 18.44 -7.03
C ILE A 100 2.72 18.22 -8.51
N PRO A 101 3.87 18.71 -9.02
CA PRO A 101 4.26 18.53 -10.41
C PRO A 101 4.25 17.06 -10.82
N ALA A 102 3.88 16.79 -12.07
CA ALA A 102 3.76 15.43 -12.57
C ALA A 102 5.04 14.63 -12.30
N HIS A 103 6.21 15.14 -12.69
CA HIS A 103 7.53 14.50 -12.51
C HIS A 103 7.90 14.16 -11.06
N ARG A 104 7.21 14.70 -10.05
CA ARG A 104 7.42 14.30 -8.65
C ARG A 104 6.66 13.05 -8.28
N ARG A 105 5.64 12.67 -9.04
CA ARG A 105 4.79 11.50 -8.75
C ARG A 105 5.60 10.22 -8.82
N LEU A 106 5.38 9.37 -7.83
CA LEU A 106 6.05 8.09 -7.66
C LEU A 106 5.12 6.95 -8.04
N ARG A 107 5.71 5.91 -8.65
CA ARG A 107 5.07 4.63 -8.91
C ARG A 107 5.87 3.54 -8.23
N ILE A 108 5.16 2.59 -7.62
CA ILE A 108 5.78 1.39 -7.06
C ILE A 108 6.08 0.44 -8.22
N GLU A 109 7.36 0.22 -8.51
CA GLU A 109 7.81 -0.81 -9.44
C GLU A 109 7.79 -2.17 -8.76
N ARG A 110 8.28 -2.21 -7.51
CA ARG A 110 8.34 -3.42 -6.70
C ARG A 110 8.37 -3.07 -5.21
N GLY A 111 7.78 -3.91 -4.39
CA GLY A 111 7.85 -3.86 -2.94
C GLY A 111 8.27 -5.22 -2.39
N GLU A 112 8.97 -5.20 -1.27
CA GLU A 112 9.42 -6.37 -0.52
C GLU A 112 9.08 -6.16 0.94
N GLN A 113 8.32 -7.07 1.54
CA GLN A 113 8.07 -7.07 2.98
C GLN A 113 8.97 -8.08 3.67
N TYR A 114 9.54 -7.65 4.79
CA TYR A 114 10.32 -8.45 5.72
C TYR A 114 9.63 -8.35 7.09
N ALA A 115 8.69 -9.25 7.37
CA ALA A 115 7.84 -9.26 8.54
C ALA A 115 8.67 -9.38 9.83
N SER A 116 9.61 -10.31 9.87
CA SER A 116 10.52 -10.51 11.02
C SER A 116 11.37 -9.28 11.33
N LEU A 117 11.75 -8.52 10.29
CA LEU A 117 12.53 -7.28 10.43
C LEU A 117 11.66 -6.04 10.61
N ARG A 118 10.33 -6.18 10.50
CA ARG A 118 9.35 -5.08 10.49
C ARG A 118 9.73 -3.98 9.49
N LYS A 119 10.12 -4.40 8.29
CA LYS A 119 10.56 -3.51 7.22
C LYS A 119 9.84 -3.78 5.92
N ILE A 120 9.61 -2.73 5.16
CA ILE A 120 9.18 -2.79 3.77
C ILE A 120 10.20 -2.03 2.94
N ARG A 121 10.70 -2.66 1.88
CA ARG A 121 11.53 -2.03 0.87
C ARG A 121 10.66 -1.74 -0.35
N LEU A 122 10.71 -0.52 -0.86
CA LEU A 122 10.05 -0.12 -2.10
C LEU A 122 11.10 0.30 -3.12
N LEU A 123 10.91 -0.18 -4.35
CA LEU A 123 11.56 0.28 -5.55
C LEU A 123 10.57 1.19 -6.28
N LEU A 124 10.91 2.47 -6.38
CA LEU A 124 10.02 3.51 -6.86
C LEU A 124 10.59 4.18 -8.10
N SER A 125 9.74 4.55 -9.05
CA SER A 125 10.12 5.36 -10.21
C SER A 125 9.32 6.65 -10.24
N ARG A 126 9.88 7.70 -10.85
CA ARG A 126 9.14 8.95 -11.10
C ARG A 126 8.30 8.80 -12.38
N THR A 127 7.12 9.42 -12.43
CA THR A 127 6.22 9.41 -13.61
C THR A 127 5.80 10.85 -13.95
N PRO A 128 5.49 11.20 -15.20
CA PRO A 128 5.80 10.45 -16.41
C PRO A 128 7.32 10.34 -16.56
N ASN A 129 7.78 9.23 -17.15
CA ASN A 129 9.18 9.07 -17.49
C ASN A 129 9.30 8.84 -18.99
N ASP A 130 9.99 9.74 -19.66
CA ASP A 130 10.22 9.69 -21.11
C ASP A 130 11.49 8.88 -21.47
N GLY A 131 12.14 8.27 -20.47
CA GLY A 131 13.35 7.45 -20.61
C GLY A 131 13.33 6.20 -19.72
N PRO A 132 14.47 5.50 -19.57
CA PRO A 132 14.56 4.35 -18.67
C PRO A 132 14.21 4.76 -17.24
N ALA A 133 13.39 3.96 -16.56
CA ALA A 133 13.01 4.16 -15.16
C ALA A 133 14.25 4.27 -14.27
N VAL A 134 14.55 5.49 -13.80
CA VAL A 134 15.47 5.65 -12.67
C VAL A 134 14.72 5.20 -11.44
N VAL A 135 15.14 4.06 -10.90
CA VAL A 135 14.52 3.45 -9.73
C VAL A 135 15.24 3.93 -8.48
N GLU A 136 14.51 4.61 -7.60
CA GLU A 136 14.96 4.97 -6.25
C GLU A 136 14.49 3.91 -5.23
N GLU A 137 15.32 3.67 -4.22
CA GLU A 137 15.02 2.74 -3.14
C GLU A 137 14.53 3.47 -1.90
N CYS A 138 13.50 2.92 -1.25
CA CYS A 138 12.92 3.45 -0.02
C CYS A 138 12.70 2.34 1.00
N TRP A 139 13.18 2.53 2.22
CA TRP A 139 12.91 1.63 3.34
C TRP A 139 11.91 2.26 4.31
N ILE A 140 10.87 1.50 4.63
CA ILE A 140 9.81 1.87 5.58
C ILE A 140 9.90 0.95 6.79
N HIS A 141 9.84 1.52 7.98
CA HIS A 141 9.76 0.77 9.22
C HIS A 141 8.31 0.62 9.67
N MET A 142 7.89 -0.62 9.94
CA MET A 142 6.55 -0.90 10.45
C MET A 142 6.49 -0.65 11.97
N PRO A 143 5.45 0.02 12.49
CA PRO A 143 5.25 0.23 13.92
C PRO A 143 5.25 -1.08 14.73
N LYS A 144 5.58 -1.02 16.03
CA LYS A 144 5.65 -2.22 16.89
C LYS A 144 4.27 -2.83 17.20
N ASP A 145 3.26 -1.98 17.16
CA ASP A 145 1.85 -2.20 17.50
C ASP A 145 1.00 -2.61 16.29
N MET A 146 1.55 -2.54 15.08
CA MET A 146 0.91 -3.14 13.90
C MET A 146 1.18 -4.65 13.90
N ASN A 147 0.21 -5.39 14.46
CA ASN A 147 0.02 -6.85 14.42
C ASN A 147 1.16 -7.62 13.73
N ALA A 148 2.20 -7.91 14.51
CA ALA A 148 2.91 -9.16 14.33
C ALA A 148 1.88 -10.26 14.58
N VAL A 149 1.39 -10.91 13.53
CA VAL A 149 1.09 -12.32 13.69
C VAL A 149 2.44 -12.92 14.01
N ASP A 150 2.53 -13.58 15.16
CA ASP A 150 3.70 -14.38 15.51
C ASP A 150 4.03 -15.22 14.26
N PRO A 151 5.17 -14.98 13.59
CA PRO A 151 5.60 -15.92 12.57
C PRO A 151 5.70 -17.24 13.31
N ASP A 152 4.97 -18.25 12.81
CA ASP A 152 4.98 -19.59 13.35
C ASP A 152 6.38 -19.94 13.86
N THR A 153 6.46 -20.24 15.16
CA THR A 153 7.68 -20.32 15.99
C THR A 153 8.61 -21.48 15.62
N SER A 154 8.74 -21.78 14.33
CA SER A 154 9.42 -22.95 13.77
C SER A 154 10.59 -22.61 12.84
N LEU A 155 10.96 -21.34 12.67
CA LEU A 155 12.23 -20.99 12.01
C LEU A 155 13.34 -20.84 13.05
N GLY A 156 14.03 -21.95 13.26
CA GLY A 156 15.09 -22.12 14.26
C GLY A 156 16.22 -21.10 14.15
N GLU A 157 16.79 -20.79 15.32
CA GLU A 157 17.99 -19.98 15.54
C GLU A 157 19.22 -20.62 14.86
N GLY A 158 19.34 -20.51 13.55
CA GLY A 158 20.43 -21.16 12.82
C GLY A 158 20.87 -20.47 11.55
N MET A 159 20.22 -19.38 11.16
CA MET A 159 20.38 -18.84 9.83
C MET A 159 20.61 -17.34 9.88
N LYS A 160 21.90 -16.98 9.94
CA LYS A 160 22.43 -15.66 9.55
C LYS A 160 22.24 -15.49 8.03
N GLU A 161 20.99 -15.55 7.58
CA GLU A 161 20.59 -15.83 6.21
C GLU A 161 20.30 -14.57 5.40
N LYS A 162 20.47 -14.71 4.08
CA LYS A 162 20.06 -13.74 3.06
C LYS A 162 18.69 -13.14 3.43
N LEU A 163 18.54 -11.82 3.32
CA LEU A 163 17.24 -11.16 3.44
C LEU A 163 16.28 -11.70 2.36
N VAL A 164 15.56 -12.77 2.66
CA VAL A 164 14.50 -13.32 1.82
C VAL A 164 13.20 -12.62 2.22
N PRO A 165 12.53 -11.92 1.30
CA PRO A 165 11.28 -11.25 1.61
C PRO A 165 10.13 -12.26 1.75
N ASP A 166 9.29 -12.07 2.76
CA ASP A 166 8.08 -12.86 3.00
C ASP A 166 7.05 -12.60 1.90
N VAL A 167 6.98 -11.35 1.44
CA VAL A 167 6.09 -10.91 0.37
C VAL A 167 6.86 -10.07 -0.64
N VAL A 168 6.73 -10.40 -1.91
CA VAL A 168 7.19 -9.58 -3.03
C VAL A 168 5.97 -9.12 -3.80
N PHE A 169 5.89 -7.83 -4.09
CA PHE A 169 4.71 -7.28 -4.72
C PHE A 169 5.04 -6.19 -5.73
N GLY A 170 4.16 -5.96 -6.69
CA GLY A 170 4.37 -4.95 -7.74
C GLY A 170 3.12 -4.77 -8.58
N CYS A 171 3.25 -4.01 -9.66
CA CYS A 171 2.15 -3.82 -10.60
C CYS A 171 1.68 -5.18 -11.15
N GLY A 172 0.41 -5.51 -10.91
CA GLY A 172 -0.22 -6.71 -11.43
C GLY A 172 0.22 -8.05 -10.82
N SER A 173 1.04 -8.06 -9.75
CA SER A 173 1.43 -9.32 -9.11
C SER A 173 1.77 -9.18 -7.62
N VAL A 174 1.54 -10.28 -6.91
CA VAL A 174 1.99 -10.49 -5.54
C VAL A 174 2.49 -11.92 -5.40
N SER A 175 3.58 -12.11 -4.66
CA SER A 175 4.23 -13.39 -4.44
C SER A 175 4.48 -13.58 -2.95
N PHE A 176 4.06 -14.73 -2.42
CA PHE A 176 4.18 -15.09 -1.01
C PHE A 176 5.19 -16.20 -0.83
N LEU A 177 6.12 -16.05 0.10
CA LEU A 177 7.13 -17.05 0.40
C LEU A 177 6.45 -18.32 0.98
N ILE A 178 6.73 -19.48 0.39
CA ILE A 178 6.25 -20.79 0.84
C ILE A 178 7.37 -21.56 1.53
N GLU A 179 8.57 -21.57 0.94
CA GLU A 179 9.72 -22.33 1.44
C GLU A 179 10.97 -21.40 1.49
N PRO A 180 11.37 -20.89 2.67
CA PRO A 180 12.48 -19.95 2.80
C PRO A 180 13.82 -20.46 2.28
N THR A 181 14.14 -21.73 2.58
CA THR A 181 15.42 -22.37 2.21
C THR A 181 15.59 -22.49 0.69
N ARG A 182 14.49 -22.71 -0.04
CA ARG A 182 14.47 -22.78 -1.51
C ARG A 182 14.05 -21.48 -2.19
N GLN A 183 13.67 -20.47 -1.41
CA GLN A 183 13.09 -19.21 -1.91
C GLN A 183 11.92 -19.46 -2.89
N GLN A 184 11.07 -20.43 -2.57
CA GLN A 184 9.92 -20.77 -3.39
C GLN A 184 8.75 -19.85 -3.04
N TYR A 185 8.13 -19.25 -4.07
CA TYR A 185 7.00 -18.34 -3.91
C TYR A 185 5.73 -18.87 -4.56
N MET A 186 4.58 -18.59 -3.93
CA MET A 186 3.27 -18.65 -4.56
C MET A 186 2.97 -17.29 -5.18
N THR A 187 2.93 -17.23 -6.51
CA THR A 187 2.63 -15.98 -7.23
C THR A 187 1.16 -15.94 -7.64
N MET A 188 0.51 -14.82 -7.36
CA MET A 188 -0.77 -14.42 -7.89
C MET A 188 -0.54 -13.24 -8.83
N ALA A 189 -0.95 -13.39 -10.10
CA ALA A 189 -0.93 -12.30 -11.08
C ALA A 189 -2.36 -11.93 -11.44
N ARG A 190 -2.66 -10.63 -11.53
CA ARG A 190 -3.85 -10.10 -12.20
C ARG A 190 -3.49 -8.81 -12.90
N ASP A 191 -4.04 -8.62 -14.08
CA ASP A 191 -3.71 -7.49 -14.94
C ASP A 191 -4.10 -6.11 -14.33
N ASP A 192 -4.98 -6.09 -13.33
CA ASP A 192 -5.59 -4.86 -12.78
C ASP A 192 -5.23 -4.51 -11.32
N PHE A 193 -4.27 -5.19 -10.67
CA PHE A 193 -3.92 -4.88 -9.27
C PHE A 193 -3.18 -3.53 -9.14
N CYS A 194 -3.83 -2.55 -8.51
CA CYS A 194 -3.29 -1.20 -8.32
C CYS A 194 -2.51 -1.02 -7.01
N LEU A 195 -2.76 -1.85 -6.00
CA LEU A 195 -1.89 -2.02 -4.83
C LEU A 195 -2.01 -3.44 -4.28
N PRO A 196 -0.90 -4.17 -4.21
CA PRO A 196 -0.84 -5.33 -3.34
C PRO A 196 -0.61 -4.80 -1.93
N ILE A 197 -1.63 -4.86 -1.09
CA ILE A 197 -1.42 -4.73 0.35
C ILE A 197 -0.78 -6.07 0.77
N PRO A 198 0.47 -6.05 1.22
CA PRO A 198 1.16 -7.29 1.54
C PRO A 198 0.42 -8.01 2.67
N ARG A 199 0.45 -9.34 2.56
CA ARG A 199 -0.15 -10.25 3.51
C ARG A 199 0.69 -10.29 4.79
N ILE A 200 0.06 -10.72 5.86
CA ILE A 200 0.76 -11.20 7.05
C ILE A 200 1.53 -12.48 6.69
#